data_AF-A0A3N4L9J8-F1
#
_entry.id   AF-A0A3N4L9J8-F1
#
_cell.length_a   1.000
_cell.length_b   1.000
_cell.length_c   1.000
_cell.angle_alpha   90.00
_cell.angle_beta   90.00
_cell.angle_gamma   90.00
#
_symmetry.space_group_name_H-M   'P 1'
#
loop_
_entity.id
_entity.type
_entity.pdbx_description
1 polymer ?
#
loop_
_entity_poly.entity_id
_entity_poly.type
_entity_poly.pdbx_seq_one_letter_code
_entity_poly.pdbx_strand_id
1 'polypeptide(L)'
;MDCEVDHKLNTFGGYASITHGIDWIRQAKQNYSVDSDLPQFLPESLNHEQHIVYDKIMLTWNENSNQLLIVVAGTAGSGKSYLIQVLRYAISQTLPPRRSINEVLLVLAYTGSAAHNVDGSTIHGMLQMSVGATDEDDMSLARITSL
;
A
#
# COMPACT_ATOMS: atom_id res chain seq x y z
N MET A 1 40.49 -16.86 -0.05
CA MET A 1 40.34 -15.44 0.36
C MET A 1 38.98 -15.30 1.05
N ASP A 2 38.66 -16.27 1.92
CA ASP A 2 37.27 -16.61 2.28
C ASP A 2 37.00 -16.43 3.78
N CYS A 3 38.05 -16.19 4.59
CA CYS A 3 37.92 -16.14 6.05
C CYS A 3 37.36 -14.82 6.58
N GLU A 4 37.43 -13.72 5.83
CA GLU A 4 36.98 -12.40 6.33
C GLU A 4 35.47 -12.19 6.19
N VAL A 5 34.86 -12.76 5.15
CA VAL A 5 33.41 -12.70 4.91
C VAL A 5 32.67 -13.54 5.96
N ASP A 6 33.19 -14.74 6.26
CA ASP A 6 32.61 -15.65 7.25
C ASP A 6 32.69 -15.08 8.69
N HIS A 7 33.74 -14.33 9.02
CA HIS A 7 33.85 -13.71 10.33
C HIS A 7 32.77 -12.64 10.56
N LYS A 8 32.49 -11.80 9.57
CA LYS A 8 31.44 -10.76 9.67
C LYS A 8 30.04 -11.38 9.74
N LEU A 9 29.77 -12.44 8.98
CA LEU A 9 28.52 -13.20 9.04
C LEU A 9 28.28 -13.81 10.42
N ASN A 10 29.32 -14.35 11.05
CA ASN A 10 29.23 -14.94 12.39
C ASN A 10 28.99 -13.90 13.49
N THR A 11 29.40 -12.64 13.30
CA THR A 11 29.08 -11.55 14.24
C THR A 11 27.57 -11.26 14.33
N PHE A 12 26.81 -11.57 13.27
CA PHE A 12 25.34 -11.42 13.23
C PHE A 12 24.59 -12.75 13.43
N GLY A 13 25.25 -13.77 13.97
CA GLY A 13 24.66 -15.08 14.26
C GLY A 13 24.74 -16.11 13.13
N GLY A 14 25.50 -15.81 12.07
CA GLY A 14 25.80 -16.73 10.97
C GLY A 14 24.57 -17.14 10.14
N TYR A 15 24.78 -18.09 9.22
CA TYR A 15 23.71 -18.61 8.36
C TYR A 15 22.54 -19.23 9.15
N ALA A 16 22.80 -19.74 10.36
CA ALA A 16 21.79 -20.29 11.25
C ALA A 16 20.75 -19.24 11.71
N SER A 17 21.20 -17.99 11.96
CA SER A 17 20.32 -16.86 12.30
C SER A 17 19.44 -16.46 11.10
N ILE A 18 20.00 -16.51 9.89
CA ILE A 18 19.26 -16.25 8.64
C ILE A 18 18.20 -17.33 8.41
N THR A 19 18.53 -18.60 8.57
CA THR A 19 17.56 -19.70 8.42
C THR A 19 16.45 -19.61 9.45
N HIS A 20 16.78 -19.26 10.71
CA HIS A 20 15.79 -19.05 11.75
C HIS A 20 14.86 -17.86 11.43
N GLY A 21 15.40 -16.77 10.87
CA GLY A 21 14.61 -15.64 10.39
C GLY A 21 13.69 -16.00 9.22
N ILE A 22 14.17 -16.80 8.27
CA ILE A 22 13.36 -17.28 7.13
C ILE A 22 12.24 -18.20 7.62
N ASP A 23 12.54 -19.11 8.54
CA ASP A 23 11.54 -20.04 9.09
C ASP A 23 10.53 -19.30 9.96
N TRP A 24 10.95 -18.29 10.73
CA TRP A 24 10.02 -17.38 11.41
C TRP A 24 9.11 -16.64 10.42
N ILE A 25 9.63 -16.08 9.31
CA ILE A 25 8.80 -15.42 8.30
C ILE A 25 7.80 -16.40 7.68
N ARG A 26 8.23 -17.63 7.33
CA ARG A 26 7.34 -18.66 6.78
C ARG A 26 6.25 -19.06 7.78
N GLN A 27 6.63 -19.29 9.03
CA GLN A 27 5.72 -19.66 10.10
C GLN A 27 4.76 -18.51 10.44
N ALA A 28 5.24 -17.27 10.47
CA ALA A 28 4.42 -16.08 10.63
C ALA A 28 3.43 -15.91 9.47
N LYS A 29 3.84 -16.17 8.23
CA LYS A 29 2.94 -16.15 7.05
C LYS A 29 1.92 -17.28 7.06
N GLN A 30 2.28 -18.47 7.53
CA GLN A 30 1.36 -19.60 7.66
C GLN A 30 0.37 -19.42 8.81
N ASN A 31 0.81 -18.80 9.90
CA ASN A 31 0.00 -18.45 11.06
C ASN A 31 -0.70 -17.10 10.91
N TYR A 32 -0.47 -16.38 9.80
CA TYR A 32 -1.24 -15.19 9.44
C TYR A 32 -2.62 -15.66 8.97
N SER A 33 -3.48 -15.98 9.91
CA SER A 33 -4.91 -15.89 9.69
C SER A 33 -5.20 -14.42 9.40
N VAL A 34 -5.86 -14.14 8.27
CA VAL A 34 -6.58 -12.88 8.12
C VAL A 34 -7.57 -12.90 9.28
N ASP A 35 -7.27 -12.12 10.32
CA ASP A 35 -8.17 -11.96 11.45
C ASP A 35 -9.51 -11.56 10.86
N SER A 36 -10.52 -12.40 11.02
CA SER A 36 -11.89 -12.12 10.58
C SER A 36 -12.48 -10.93 11.33
N ASP A 37 -11.80 -10.48 12.38
CA ASP A 37 -12.03 -9.25 13.11
C ASP A 37 -11.31 -8.07 12.45
N LEU A 38 -11.48 -7.89 11.12
CA LEU A 38 -11.26 -6.57 10.54
C LEU A 38 -12.14 -5.60 11.33
N PRO A 39 -11.59 -4.49 11.88
CA PRO A 39 -12.42 -3.52 12.57
C PRO A 39 -13.55 -3.15 11.63
N GLN A 40 -14.79 -3.41 12.05
CA GLN A 40 -15.96 -3.09 11.26
C GLN A 40 -15.90 -1.58 11.07
N PHE A 41 -15.54 -1.14 9.86
CA PHE A 41 -15.41 0.28 9.56
C PHE A 41 -16.82 0.83 9.37
N LEU A 42 -17.45 1.15 10.50
CA LEU A 42 -18.83 1.56 10.59
C LEU A 42 -18.97 2.99 10.06
N PRO A 43 -19.74 3.23 8.99
CA PRO A 43 -20.04 4.57 8.52
C PRO A 43 -20.55 5.49 9.65
N GLU A 44 -21.27 4.95 10.62
CA GLU A 44 -21.83 5.66 11.78
C GLU A 44 -20.77 6.28 12.72
N SER A 45 -19.51 5.86 12.59
CA SER A 45 -18.40 6.39 13.40
C SER A 45 -17.75 7.64 12.80
N LEU A 46 -18.12 8.01 11.57
CA LEU A 46 -17.56 9.18 10.90
C LEU A 46 -18.01 10.47 11.60
N ASN A 47 -17.15 11.48 11.58
CA ASN A 47 -17.57 12.83 11.99
C ASN A 47 -18.43 13.49 10.91
N HIS A 48 -19.06 14.62 11.24
CA HIS A 48 -19.97 15.32 10.34
C HIS A 48 -19.35 15.67 8.97
N GLU A 49 -18.11 16.18 8.95
CA GLU A 49 -17.42 16.56 7.71
C GLU A 49 -17.06 15.34 6.86
N GLN A 50 -16.63 14.26 7.49
CA GLN A 50 -16.33 12.99 6.83
C GLN A 50 -17.60 12.36 6.23
N HIS A 51 -18.74 12.44 6.94
CA HIS A 51 -20.03 11.98 6.45
C HIS A 51 -20.45 12.67 5.15
N ILE A 52 -20.27 13.99 5.04
CA ILE A 52 -20.60 14.74 3.81
C ILE A 52 -19.84 14.18 2.61
N VAL A 53 -18.55 13.87 2.80
CA VAL A 53 -17.71 13.29 1.75
C VAL A 53 -18.14 11.85 1.44
N TYR A 54 -18.38 11.05 2.49
CA TYR A 54 -18.83 9.67 2.37
C TYR A 54 -20.13 9.56 1.57
N ASP A 55 -21.15 10.33 1.96
CA ASP A 55 -22.48 10.30 1.34
C ASP A 55 -22.38 10.66 -0.14
N LYS A 56 -21.59 11.68 -0.49
CA LYS A 56 -21.42 12.10 -1.88
C LYS A 56 -20.75 11.03 -2.75
N ILE A 57 -19.74 10.34 -2.21
CA ILE A 57 -19.06 9.25 -2.93
C ILE A 57 -19.99 8.04 -3.06
N MET A 58 -20.66 7.63 -1.99
CA MET A 58 -21.55 6.46 -2.01
C MET A 58 -22.78 6.69 -2.89
N LEU A 59 -23.34 7.90 -2.90
CA LEU A 59 -24.42 8.27 -3.83
C LEU A 59 -23.95 8.10 -5.28
N THR A 60 -22.79 8.65 -5.62
CA THR A 60 -22.22 8.55 -6.98
C THR A 60 -21.96 7.09 -7.37
N TRP A 61 -21.41 6.31 -6.44
CA TRP A 61 -21.13 4.89 -6.63
C TRP A 61 -22.41 4.09 -6.92
N ASN A 62 -23.45 4.28 -6.10
CA ASN A 62 -24.69 3.50 -6.17
C ASN A 62 -25.54 3.85 -7.39
N GLU A 63 -25.59 5.13 -7.76
CA GLU A 63 -26.38 5.58 -8.91
C GLU A 63 -25.69 5.33 -10.25
N ASN A 64 -24.42 4.90 -10.23
CA ASN A 64 -23.56 4.85 -11.41
C ASN A 64 -23.62 6.18 -12.20
N SER A 65 -23.63 7.29 -11.44
CA SER A 65 -23.77 8.65 -11.92
C SER A 65 -22.54 9.12 -12.70
N ASN A 66 -22.58 10.34 -13.23
CA ASN A 66 -21.44 10.95 -13.91
C ASN A 66 -20.17 10.96 -13.02
N GLN A 67 -19.00 10.98 -13.66
CA GLN A 67 -17.70 10.99 -12.99
C GLN A 67 -17.62 12.03 -11.87
N LEU A 68 -17.23 11.60 -10.66
CA LEU A 68 -16.96 12.47 -9.51
C LEU A 68 -15.46 12.74 -9.38
N LEU A 69 -15.07 14.01 -9.53
CA LEU A 69 -13.70 14.49 -9.32
C LEU A 69 -13.70 15.48 -8.15
N ILE A 70 -13.15 15.09 -7.00
CA ILE A 70 -13.13 15.91 -5.79
C ILE A 70 -11.76 15.89 -5.11
N VAL A 71 -11.42 17.02 -4.48
CA VAL A 71 -10.27 17.13 -3.58
C VAL A 71 -10.81 17.27 -2.16
N VAL A 72 -10.46 16.31 -1.31
CA VAL A 72 -10.82 16.32 0.11
C VAL A 72 -9.59 16.73 0.91
N ALA A 73 -9.60 17.96 1.42
CA ALA A 73 -8.51 18.52 2.20
C ALA A 73 -8.87 18.56 3.69
N GLY A 74 -7.87 18.43 4.54
CA GLY A 74 -8.02 18.54 5.99
C GLY A 74 -6.65 18.52 6.67
N THR A 75 -6.57 19.02 7.90
CA THR A 75 -5.32 19.07 8.68
C THR A 75 -4.79 17.67 9.01
N ALA A 76 -3.53 17.58 9.46
CA ALA A 76 -2.98 16.32 9.95
C ALA A 76 -3.84 15.78 11.11
N GLY A 77 -4.08 14.47 11.13
CA GLY A 77 -4.93 13.85 12.17
C GLY A 77 -6.44 13.96 11.94
N SER A 78 -6.91 14.61 10.87
CA SER A 78 -8.36 14.75 10.57
C SER A 78 -9.08 13.45 10.13
N GLY A 79 -8.44 12.28 10.29
CA GLY A 79 -9.03 10.99 9.94
C GLY A 79 -9.23 10.70 8.45
N LYS A 80 -8.49 11.34 7.54
CA LYS A 80 -8.62 11.09 6.08
C LYS A 80 -8.34 9.61 5.70
N SER A 81 -7.29 9.02 6.26
CA SER A 81 -7.00 7.59 6.04
C SER A 81 -8.12 6.68 6.55
N TYR A 82 -8.73 7.05 7.68
CA TYR A 82 -9.87 6.34 8.23
C TYR A 82 -11.09 6.41 7.30
N LEU A 83 -11.39 7.59 6.75
CA LEU A 83 -12.45 7.75 5.77
C LEU A 83 -12.23 6.87 4.52
N ILE A 84 -10.98 6.74 4.03
CA ILE A 84 -10.64 5.85 2.92
C ILE A 84 -10.96 4.39 3.28
N GLN A 85 -10.63 3.95 4.51
CA GLN A 85 -10.92 2.59 4.97
C GLN A 85 -12.43 2.32 5.08
N VAL A 86 -13.20 3.28 5.61
CA VAL A 86 -14.66 3.20 5.68
C VAL A 86 -15.29 3.12 4.29
N LEU A 87 -14.83 3.94 3.34
CA LEU A 87 -15.29 3.86 1.95
C LEU A 87 -14.99 2.51 1.31
N ARG A 88 -13.76 2.01 1.49
CA ARG A 88 -13.34 0.71 0.98
C ARG A 88 -14.20 -0.42 1.55
N TYR A 89 -14.47 -0.39 2.86
CA TYR A 89 -15.35 -1.35 3.50
C TYR A 89 -16.77 -1.26 2.94
N ALA A 90 -17.38 -0.07 2.95
CA ALA A 90 -18.73 0.14 2.45
C ALA A 90 -18.91 -0.31 0.99
N ILE A 91 -17.98 0.06 0.11
CA ILE A 91 -18.01 -0.37 -1.29
C ILE A 91 -17.90 -1.89 -1.37
N SER A 92 -17.02 -2.54 -0.60
CA SER A 92 -16.88 -4.00 -0.64
C SER A 92 -18.17 -4.73 -0.24
N GLN A 93 -18.97 -4.16 0.67
CA GLN A 93 -20.28 -4.71 1.05
C GLN A 93 -21.32 -4.62 -0.09
N THR A 94 -21.12 -3.73 -1.08
CA THR A 94 -22.02 -3.63 -2.25
C THR A 94 -21.65 -4.60 -3.39
N LEU A 95 -20.51 -5.29 -3.29
CA LEU A 95 -20.02 -6.15 -4.37
C LEU A 95 -20.62 -7.56 -4.30
N PRO A 96 -20.78 -8.23 -5.46
CA PRO A 96 -21.12 -9.65 -5.49
C PRO A 96 -20.08 -10.50 -4.76
N PRO A 97 -20.45 -11.64 -4.12
CA PRO A 97 -19.56 -12.45 -3.28
C PRO A 97 -18.28 -12.96 -3.95
N ARG A 98 -18.24 -13.00 -5.29
CA ARG A 98 -17.09 -13.50 -6.07
C ARG A 98 -16.13 -12.40 -6.52
N ARG A 99 -16.46 -11.13 -6.27
CA ARG A 99 -15.68 -10.00 -6.77
C ARG A 99 -14.83 -9.43 -5.64
N SER A 100 -13.53 -9.29 -5.89
CA SER A 100 -12.63 -8.65 -4.94
C SER A 100 -12.77 -7.12 -4.99
N ILE A 101 -12.65 -6.46 -3.83
CA ILE A 101 -12.60 -4.99 -3.76
C ILE A 101 -11.45 -4.40 -4.58
N ASN A 102 -10.33 -5.12 -4.67
CA ASN A 102 -9.14 -4.69 -5.41
C ASN A 102 -9.35 -4.67 -6.93
N GLU A 103 -10.38 -5.35 -7.45
CA GLU A 103 -10.70 -5.34 -8.88
C GLU A 103 -11.50 -4.10 -9.30
N VAL A 104 -12.10 -3.40 -8.34
CA VAL A 104 -13.00 -2.26 -8.60
C VAL A 104 -12.53 -0.95 -8.01
N LEU A 105 -11.70 -1.00 -6.96
CA LEU A 105 -11.22 0.16 -6.24
C LEU A 105 -9.70 0.15 -6.18
N LEU A 106 -9.08 1.13 -6.84
CA LEU A 106 -7.65 1.38 -6.76
C LEU A 106 -7.39 2.48 -5.73
N VAL A 107 -6.67 2.14 -4.66
CA VAL A 107 -6.23 3.11 -3.64
C VAL A 107 -4.74 3.36 -3.81
N LEU A 108 -4.39 4.61 -4.11
CA LEU A 108 -3.02 5.00 -4.40
C LEU A 108 -2.53 6.08 -3.44
N ALA A 109 -1.24 6.02 -3.10
CA ALA A 109 -0.58 7.05 -2.30
C ALA A 109 0.80 7.41 -2.87
N TYR A 110 1.36 8.53 -2.42
CA TYR A 110 2.64 9.03 -2.92
C TYR A 110 3.84 8.25 -2.36
N THR A 111 3.80 7.86 -1.09
CA THR A 111 4.88 7.14 -0.40
C THR A 111 4.45 5.74 0.04
N GLY A 112 5.42 4.85 0.25
CA GLY A 112 5.15 3.48 0.68
C GLY A 112 4.46 3.41 2.05
N SER A 113 4.86 4.25 3.01
CA SER A 113 4.21 4.30 4.33
C SER A 113 2.75 4.78 4.26
N ALA A 114 2.48 5.80 3.44
CA ALA A 114 1.11 6.28 3.24
C ALA A 114 0.25 5.24 2.52
N ALA A 115 0.80 4.54 1.52
CA ALA A 115 0.11 3.46 0.81
C ALA A 115 -0.24 2.30 1.76
N HIS A 116 0.72 1.91 2.60
CA HIS A 116 0.50 0.87 3.61
C HIS A 116 -0.62 1.22 4.59
N ASN A 117 -0.69 2.47 5.05
CA ASN A 117 -1.72 2.93 6.00
C ASN A 117 -3.15 2.89 5.46
N VAL A 118 -3.35 2.76 4.14
CA VAL A 118 -4.68 2.76 3.50
C VAL A 118 -4.92 1.49 2.69
N ASP A 119 -4.13 0.43 2.92
CA ASP A 119 -4.18 -0.83 2.18
C ASP A 119 -4.11 -0.63 0.65
N GLY A 120 -3.28 0.33 0.25
CA GLY A 120 -3.11 0.77 -1.13
C GLY A 120 -1.74 0.43 -1.70
N SER A 121 -1.45 1.01 -2.86
CA SER A 121 -0.15 0.93 -3.53
C SER A 121 0.43 2.32 -3.76
N THR A 122 1.73 2.41 -3.99
CA THR A 122 2.30 3.67 -4.45
C THR A 122 1.83 3.96 -5.87
N ILE A 123 1.63 5.23 -6.23
CA ILE A 123 1.27 5.64 -7.59
C ILE A 123 2.29 5.06 -8.60
N HIS A 124 3.58 5.19 -8.29
CA HIS A 124 4.67 4.68 -9.12
C HIS A 124 4.61 3.16 -9.30
N GLY A 125 4.40 2.42 -8.20
CA GLY A 125 4.32 0.97 -8.23
C GLY A 125 3.12 0.46 -9.01
N MET A 126 1.95 1.10 -8.86
CA MET A 126 0.73 0.69 -9.57
C MET A 126 0.77 1.06 -11.06
N LEU A 127 1.21 2.25 -11.41
CA LEU A 127 1.22 2.74 -12.79
C LEU A 127 2.47 2.30 -13.57
N GLN A 128 3.33 1.48 -12.97
CA GLN A 128 4.62 1.05 -13.53
C GLN A 128 5.46 2.23 -14.04
N MET A 129 5.34 3.38 -13.37
CA MET A 129 6.17 4.53 -13.69
C MET A 129 7.58 4.22 -13.19
N SER A 130 8.53 4.12 -14.11
CA SER A 130 9.95 4.12 -13.73
C SER A 130 10.22 5.40 -12.93
N VAL A 131 10.89 5.25 -11.79
CA VAL A 131 11.48 6.38 -11.11
C VAL A 131 12.64 6.78 -12.01
N GLY A 132 12.41 7.76 -12.89
CA GLY A 132 13.44 8.24 -13.80
C GLY A 132 14.64 8.71 -12.98
N ALA A 133 15.70 7.89 -12.95
CA ALA A 133 17.01 8.47 -13.20
C ALA A 133 16.87 9.09 -14.60
N THR A 134 17.06 10.40 -14.68
CA THR A 134 17.34 11.04 -15.95
C THR A 134 18.37 10.21 -16.69
N ASP A 135 18.13 9.89 -17.96
CA ASP A 135 19.05 9.19 -18.86
C ASP A 135 20.36 10.00 -19.13
N GLU A 136 20.87 10.74 -18.15
CA GLU A 136 22.14 11.46 -18.18
C GLU A 136 23.28 10.63 -17.59
N ASP A 137 23.01 9.64 -16.74
CA ASP A 137 24.07 8.84 -16.10
C ASP A 137 24.66 7.74 -17.01
N ASP A 138 23.94 7.33 -18.08
CA ASP A 138 24.40 6.30 -19.02
C ASP A 138 25.31 6.83 -20.14
N MET A 139 25.41 8.15 -20.32
CA MET A 139 26.29 8.77 -21.33
C MET A 139 27.69 9.13 -20.78
N SER A 140 28.04 8.68 -19.57
CA SER A 140 29.37 8.89 -18.98
C SER A 140 30.27 7.64 -18.99
N LEU A 141 29.70 6.45 -19.20
CA LEU A 141 30.46 5.18 -19.20
C LEU A 141 30.96 4.74 -20.59
N ALA A 142 30.45 5.33 -21.67
CA ALA A 142 30.88 5.01 -23.04
C ALA A 142 32.19 5.69 -23.49
N ARG A 143 32.86 6.49 -22.64
CA ARG A 143 34.10 7.22 -22.99
C ARG A 143 35.38 6.73 -22.30
N ILE A 144 35.33 5.71 -21.44
CA ILE A 144 36.52 5.22 -20.69
C ILE A 144 37.05 3.88 -21.25
N THR A 145 36.64 3.46 -22.45
CA THR A 145 37.18 2.26 -23.12
C THR A 145 37.89 2.55 -24.45
N SER A 146 38.52 3.72 -24.56
CA SER A 146 39.43 4.03 -25.66
C SER A 146 40.62 4.84 -25.18
N LEU A 147 41.57 4.18 -24.52
CA LEU A 147 43.02 4.43 -24.57
C LEU A 147 43.76 3.17 -24.11
#